data_AF-A0A5N5VWI1-F1
#
_entry.id   AF-A0A5N5VWI1-F1
#
_cell.length_a   1.000
_cell.length_b   1.000
_cell.length_c   1.000
_cell.angle_alpha   90.00
_cell.angle_beta   90.00
_cell.angle_gamma   90.00
#
_symmetry.space_group_name_H-M   'P 1'
#
loop_
_entity.id
_entity.type
_entity.pdbx_description
1 polymer ?
#
loop_
_entity_poly.entity_id
_entity_poly.type
_entity_poly.pdbx_seq_one_letter_code
_entity_poly.pdbx_strand_id
1 'polypeptide(L)'
;MLAEHRGDVEAATAALVKRAIPDAMRLLDESRKGARYDIIAHPWIPDILRKQTSRGADRIWEARPKWTRRHLPPGVHEVTALDINGAYLSALKTHLPLGQLEHSAGLPHDRRRAGVYLITPPVWEHEDVLPNPIGNRDEPGPLWVTEPTLRLLLRLSGPKHALCDPPVIHESYTSGATENLLEKFRIALKDARDEAIAEGDEVMLEYVKAMYSKFVSTMGESNYNRELYRPDWMHIIRSQAFSNVWLKALKAHDEGLTVVRAMGTDELHVIGDWRRVFPEGRGVSEVKVKDTYTAGTDATGPAQTPGGGEE
;
A
#
# COMPACT_ATOMS: atom_id res chain seq x y z
N MET A 1 12.02 29.37 -8.08
CA MET A 1 10.74 28.81 -8.56
C MET A 1 9.59 29.79 -8.46
N LEU A 2 9.01 30.10 -7.28
CA LEU A 2 7.90 31.07 -7.21
C LEU A 2 8.25 32.46 -7.78
N ALA A 3 9.43 32.98 -7.45
CA ALA A 3 9.90 34.26 -8.00
C ALA A 3 10.10 34.21 -9.52
N GLU A 4 10.61 33.09 -10.05
CA GLU A 4 10.84 32.86 -11.49
C GLU A 4 9.52 32.79 -12.27
N HIS A 5 8.45 32.33 -11.61
CA HIS A 5 7.09 32.28 -12.14
C HIS A 5 6.21 33.46 -11.68
N ARG A 6 6.82 34.55 -11.18
CA ARG A 6 6.12 35.79 -10.79
C ARG A 6 4.99 35.57 -9.76
N GLY A 7 5.14 34.59 -8.88
CA GLY A 7 4.14 34.24 -7.87
C GLY A 7 3.04 33.29 -8.36
N ASP A 8 3.10 32.82 -9.60
CA ASP A 8 2.18 31.79 -10.11
C ASP A 8 2.48 30.43 -9.48
N VAL A 9 1.65 30.04 -8.51
CA VAL A 9 1.72 28.80 -7.74
C VAL A 9 1.56 27.58 -8.64
N GLU A 10 0.63 27.61 -9.58
CA GLU A 10 0.36 26.48 -10.48
C GLU A 10 1.54 26.25 -11.43
N ALA A 11 2.06 27.33 -12.03
CA ALA A 11 3.20 27.25 -12.93
C ALA A 11 4.48 26.80 -12.20
N ALA A 12 4.73 27.33 -11.00
CA ALA A 12 5.87 26.92 -10.17
C ALA A 12 5.78 25.44 -9.76
N THR A 13 4.59 24.98 -9.35
CA THR A 13 4.34 23.58 -9.00
C THR A 13 4.55 22.68 -10.20
N ALA A 14 4.00 23.02 -11.36
CA ALA A 14 4.16 22.24 -12.58
C ALA A 14 5.63 22.13 -13.02
N ALA A 15 6.43 23.20 -12.87
CA ALA A 15 7.86 23.20 -13.16
C ALA A 15 8.63 22.28 -12.20
N LEU A 16 8.35 22.33 -10.90
CA LEU A 16 8.96 21.47 -9.89
C LEU A 16 8.59 19.99 -10.08
N VAL A 17 7.31 19.71 -10.32
CA VAL A 17 6.80 18.35 -10.56
C VAL A 17 7.47 17.68 -11.76
N LYS A 18 7.89 18.43 -12.79
CA LYS A 18 8.68 17.90 -13.92
C LYS A 18 10.08 17.44 -13.52
N ARG A 19 10.67 18.05 -12.48
CA ARG A 19 12.00 17.72 -11.96
C ARG A 19 12.00 16.68 -10.85
N ALA A 20 10.82 16.26 -10.39
CA ALA A 20 10.67 15.36 -9.25
C ALA A 20 11.45 14.03 -9.37
N ILE A 21 11.54 13.42 -10.55
CA ILE A 21 12.31 12.18 -10.76
C ILE A 21 13.83 12.43 -10.62
N PRO A 22 14.47 13.30 -11.42
CA PRO A 22 15.91 13.51 -11.32
C PRO A 22 16.32 14.09 -9.95
N ASP A 23 15.49 14.93 -9.33
CA ASP A 23 15.76 15.43 -7.98
C ASP A 23 15.60 14.33 -6.91
N ALA A 24 14.66 13.37 -7.08
CA ALA A 24 14.56 12.20 -6.21
C ALA A 24 15.74 11.25 -6.35
N MET A 25 16.24 11.01 -7.57
CA MET A 25 17.43 10.20 -7.81
C MET A 25 18.68 10.84 -7.19
N ARG A 26 18.86 12.17 -7.37
CA ARG A 26 19.94 12.90 -6.71
C ARG A 26 19.86 12.81 -5.19
N LEU A 27 18.66 12.96 -4.61
CA LEU A 27 18.46 12.81 -3.17
C LEU A 27 18.76 11.39 -2.69
N LEU A 28 18.39 10.37 -3.48
CA LEU A 28 18.74 8.98 -3.19
C LEU A 28 20.26 8.80 -3.13
N ASP A 29 20.99 9.28 -4.12
CA ASP A 29 22.46 9.18 -4.17
C ASP A 29 23.12 9.88 -2.98
N GLU A 30 22.69 11.11 -2.68
CA GLU A 30 23.17 11.87 -1.52
C GLU A 30 22.89 11.14 -0.20
N SER A 31 21.68 10.60 -0.05
CA SER A 31 21.28 9.87 1.17
C SER A 31 22.10 8.59 1.41
N ARG A 32 22.78 8.10 0.37
CA ARG A 32 23.54 6.85 0.37
C ARG A 32 25.04 7.02 0.44
N LYS A 33 25.57 8.24 0.50
CA LYS A 33 26.99 8.46 0.76
C LYS A 33 27.41 7.76 2.07
N GLY A 34 28.37 6.85 1.97
CA GLY A 34 28.84 6.02 3.09
C GLY A 34 27.88 4.90 3.52
N ALA A 35 26.89 4.53 2.70
CA ALA A 35 26.02 3.39 2.97
C ALA A 35 26.81 2.06 2.89
N ARG A 36 26.39 1.08 3.69
CA ARG A 36 27.04 -0.25 3.76
C ARG A 36 26.89 -1.08 2.48
N TYR A 37 25.80 -0.89 1.76
CA TYR A 37 25.45 -1.66 0.57
C TYR A 37 25.34 -0.70 -0.62
N ASP A 38 25.68 -1.15 -1.81
CA ASP A 38 25.41 -0.42 -3.05
C ASP A 38 24.04 -0.83 -3.63
N ILE A 39 23.48 0.02 -4.48
CA ILE A 39 22.29 -0.34 -5.27
C ILE A 39 22.76 -0.99 -6.56
N ILE A 40 22.41 -2.25 -6.77
CA ILE A 40 22.46 -2.83 -8.11
C ILE A 40 21.24 -2.28 -8.86
N ALA A 41 21.49 -1.27 -9.69
CA ALA A 41 20.45 -0.54 -10.41
C ALA A 41 19.80 -1.37 -11.53
N HIS A 42 20.56 -2.28 -12.16
CA HIS A 42 20.12 -3.11 -13.28
C HIS A 42 20.52 -4.59 -13.05
N PRO A 43 19.91 -5.27 -12.07
CA PRO A 43 20.16 -6.70 -11.90
C PRO A 43 19.52 -7.49 -13.04
N TRP A 44 19.94 -8.74 -13.21
CA TRP A 44 19.18 -9.68 -14.03
C TRP A 44 17.77 -9.86 -13.43
N ILE A 45 16.75 -9.76 -14.28
CA ILE A 45 15.33 -9.85 -13.89
C ILE A 45 14.74 -11.18 -14.38
N PRO A 46 14.18 -12.01 -13.47
CA PRO A 46 13.40 -13.20 -13.82
C PRO A 46 12.23 -12.90 -14.75
N ASP A 47 11.88 -13.84 -15.64
CA ASP A 47 10.80 -13.62 -16.62
C ASP A 47 9.43 -13.35 -16.00
N ILE A 48 9.19 -13.80 -14.76
CA ILE A 48 7.96 -13.51 -14.01
C ILE A 48 7.78 -12.03 -13.65
N LEU A 49 8.87 -11.26 -13.64
CA LEU A 49 8.89 -9.82 -13.35
C LEU A 49 8.94 -8.98 -14.63
N ARG A 50 8.98 -9.61 -15.81
CA ARG A 50 8.93 -8.94 -17.11
C ARG A 50 7.51 -8.92 -17.62
N LYS A 51 7.06 -7.78 -18.14
CA LYS A 51 5.79 -7.75 -18.87
C LYS A 51 5.89 -8.59 -20.13
N GLN A 52 4.95 -9.52 -20.27
CA GLN A 52 4.88 -10.39 -21.45
C GLN A 52 4.43 -9.61 -22.70
N THR A 53 3.62 -8.56 -22.51
CA THR A 53 3.24 -7.62 -23.57
C THR A 53 3.06 -6.23 -22.96
N SER A 54 3.14 -5.18 -23.79
CA SER A 54 2.97 -3.78 -23.34
C SER A 54 1.60 -3.48 -22.72
N ARG A 55 0.59 -4.32 -22.97
CA ARG A 55 -0.76 -4.26 -22.40
C ARG A 55 -1.10 -5.45 -21.49
N GLY A 56 -0.16 -6.37 -21.28
CA GLY A 56 -0.38 -7.58 -20.51
C GLY A 56 -0.45 -7.29 -19.02
N ALA A 57 -1.22 -8.10 -18.28
CA ALA A 57 -1.22 -8.07 -16.83
C ALA A 57 0.14 -8.54 -16.29
N ASP A 58 0.60 -7.92 -15.21
CA ASP A 58 1.76 -8.39 -14.47
C ASP A 58 1.45 -9.78 -13.87
N ARG A 59 2.45 -10.66 -13.85
CA ARG A 59 2.29 -11.97 -13.17
C ARG A 59 2.35 -11.84 -11.65
N ILE A 60 2.89 -10.73 -11.15
CA ILE A 60 2.99 -10.43 -9.74
C ILE A 60 1.67 -9.85 -9.25
N TRP A 61 1.07 -10.53 -8.29
CA TRP A 61 -0.14 -10.10 -7.63
C TRP A 61 0.20 -9.23 -6.41
N GLU A 62 -0.09 -7.93 -6.49
CA GLU A 62 0.24 -6.95 -5.44
C GLU A 62 -0.78 -6.95 -4.27
N ALA A 63 -1.86 -7.73 -4.35
CA ALA A 63 -2.90 -7.80 -3.31
C ALA A 63 -3.60 -6.45 -3.01
N ARG A 64 -3.94 -5.70 -4.07
CA ARG A 64 -4.62 -4.40 -3.95
C ARG A 64 -5.98 -4.55 -3.22
N PRO A 65 -6.23 -3.82 -2.12
CA PRO A 65 -7.52 -3.80 -1.45
C PRO A 65 -8.60 -3.22 -2.36
N LYS A 66 -9.69 -3.97 -2.48
CA LYS A 66 -10.93 -3.56 -3.11
C LYS A 66 -12.06 -4.33 -2.44
N TRP A 67 -12.42 -3.92 -1.24
CA TRP A 67 -13.39 -4.63 -0.42
C TRP A 67 -14.39 -3.67 0.20
N THR A 68 -15.65 -4.09 0.21
CA THR A 68 -16.77 -3.43 0.88
C THR A 68 -17.51 -4.51 1.66
N ARG A 69 -17.77 -4.24 2.95
CA ARG A 69 -18.55 -5.11 3.81
C ARG A 69 -19.94 -5.33 3.21
N ARG A 70 -20.35 -6.59 3.07
CA ARG A 70 -21.64 -6.96 2.47
C ARG A 70 -22.83 -6.62 3.36
N HIS A 71 -22.67 -6.87 4.67
CA HIS A 71 -23.73 -6.68 5.65
C HIS A 71 -23.25 -5.76 6.77
N LEU A 72 -23.89 -4.60 6.90
CA LEU A 72 -23.67 -3.70 8.02
C LEU A 72 -24.41 -4.22 9.26
N PRO A 73 -23.95 -3.86 10.47
CA PRO A 73 -24.75 -4.05 11.68
C PRO A 73 -26.15 -3.41 11.52
N PRO A 74 -27.20 -3.96 12.17
CA PRO A 74 -28.54 -3.38 12.09
C PRO A 74 -28.59 -1.90 12.48
N GLY A 75 -29.49 -1.15 11.85
CA GLY A 75 -29.69 0.27 12.10
C GLY A 75 -29.00 1.18 11.07
N VAL A 76 -29.22 2.47 11.25
CA VAL A 76 -28.65 3.54 10.43
C VAL A 76 -27.39 4.05 11.11
N HIS A 77 -26.27 4.01 10.38
CA HIS A 77 -24.94 4.34 10.90
C HIS A 77 -24.32 5.50 10.14
N GLU A 78 -23.58 6.34 10.85
CA GLU A 78 -22.65 7.29 10.25
C GLU A 78 -21.33 6.58 9.93
N VAL A 79 -20.93 6.61 8.67
CA VAL A 79 -19.68 6.06 8.17
C VAL A 79 -18.72 7.20 7.91
N THR A 80 -17.52 7.12 8.48
CA THR A 80 -16.42 8.05 8.18
C THR A 80 -15.46 7.42 7.18
N ALA A 81 -15.21 8.10 6.07
CA ALA A 81 -14.15 7.77 5.13
C ALA A 81 -12.86 8.46 5.56
N LEU A 82 -11.81 7.67 5.84
CA LEU A 82 -10.49 8.14 6.26
C LEU A 82 -9.50 8.02 5.09
N ASP A 83 -8.67 9.06 4.94
CA ASP A 83 -7.54 9.11 4.02
C ASP A 83 -6.23 8.96 4.80
N ILE A 84 -5.45 7.94 4.46
CA ILE A 84 -4.15 7.65 5.09
C ILE A 84 -3.07 8.45 4.37
N ASN A 85 -2.43 9.35 5.12
CA ASN A 85 -1.43 10.25 4.56
C ASN A 85 -0.15 9.51 4.14
N GLY A 86 0.41 9.90 2.98
CA GLY A 86 1.76 9.50 2.59
C GLY A 86 1.96 7.99 2.44
N ALA A 87 0.98 7.28 1.87
CA ALA A 87 1.01 5.82 1.76
C ALA A 87 2.31 5.28 1.12
N TYR A 88 2.73 5.82 -0.03
CA TYR A 88 3.98 5.41 -0.67
C TYR A 88 5.22 5.83 0.12
N LEU A 89 5.21 7.01 0.75
CA LEU A 89 6.31 7.46 1.61
C LEU A 89 6.49 6.53 2.81
N SER A 90 5.40 6.09 3.44
CA SER A 90 5.42 5.06 4.49
C SER A 90 5.96 3.73 3.97
N ALA A 91 5.54 3.34 2.76
CA ALA A 91 5.88 2.07 2.16
C ALA A 91 7.35 1.95 1.72
N LEU A 92 8.09 3.05 1.63
CA LEU A 92 9.55 3.02 1.42
C LEU A 92 10.28 2.31 2.57
N LYS A 93 9.66 2.23 3.75
CA LYS A 93 10.13 1.38 4.84
C LYS A 93 9.65 -0.06 4.62
N THR A 94 10.42 -0.81 3.84
CA THR A 94 10.13 -2.22 3.52
C THR A 94 11.41 -2.99 3.20
N HIS A 95 11.36 -4.32 3.27
CA HIS A 95 12.51 -5.16 3.00
C HIS A 95 12.77 -5.23 1.49
N LEU A 96 13.85 -4.60 1.05
CA LEU A 96 14.22 -4.56 -0.36
C LEU A 96 15.38 -5.52 -0.66
N PRO A 97 15.30 -6.31 -1.75
CA PRO A 97 16.39 -7.15 -2.21
C PRO A 97 17.61 -6.31 -2.59
N LEU A 98 18.78 -6.61 -2.03
CA LEU A 98 20.02 -5.88 -2.27
C LEU A 98 20.59 -6.11 -3.67
N GLY A 99 20.42 -7.32 -4.22
CA GLY A 99 21.08 -7.71 -5.47
C GLY A 99 20.19 -8.55 -6.38
N GLN A 100 20.84 -9.38 -7.20
CA GLN A 100 20.14 -10.29 -8.12
C GLN A 100 19.31 -11.30 -7.33
N LEU A 101 18.09 -11.54 -7.82
CA LEU A 101 17.21 -12.54 -7.24
C LEU A 101 17.65 -13.94 -7.67
N GLU A 102 17.79 -14.82 -6.69
CA GLU A 102 18.13 -16.23 -6.87
C GLU A 102 16.86 -17.06 -6.74
N HIS A 103 16.69 -18.01 -7.65
CA HIS A 103 15.60 -18.97 -7.61
C HIS A 103 15.84 -20.00 -6.50
N SER A 104 14.77 -20.38 -5.81
CA SER A 104 14.78 -21.49 -4.86
C SER A 104 13.40 -22.15 -4.80
N ALA A 105 13.36 -23.48 -4.76
CA ALA A 105 12.13 -24.26 -4.60
C ALA A 105 12.17 -25.09 -3.30
N GLY A 106 11.01 -25.26 -2.65
CA GLY A 106 10.87 -26.13 -1.47
C GLY A 106 11.55 -25.67 -0.19
N LEU A 107 12.05 -24.43 -0.12
CA LEU A 107 12.59 -23.85 1.11
C LEU A 107 11.53 -23.05 1.88
N PRO A 108 11.56 -23.06 3.23
CA PRO A 108 10.71 -22.19 4.04
C PRO A 108 11.08 -20.71 3.84
N HIS A 109 10.22 -19.81 4.32
CA HIS A 109 10.49 -18.37 4.30
C HIS A 109 11.74 -18.00 5.11
N ASP A 110 12.71 -17.35 4.49
CA ASP A 110 13.87 -16.75 5.16
C ASP A 110 13.64 -15.25 5.40
N ARG A 111 13.55 -14.88 6.67
CA ARG A 111 13.32 -13.49 7.10
C ARG A 111 14.43 -12.52 6.71
N ARG A 112 15.63 -13.00 6.37
CA ARG A 112 16.79 -12.20 5.93
C ARG A 112 16.79 -11.95 4.42
N ARG A 113 15.87 -12.57 3.68
CA ARG A 113 15.71 -12.44 2.25
C ARG A 113 14.39 -11.73 1.92
N ALA A 114 14.34 -11.14 0.73
CA ALA A 114 13.14 -10.55 0.18
C ALA A 114 13.10 -10.75 -1.34
N GLY A 115 11.91 -10.69 -1.89
CA GLY A 115 11.66 -10.84 -3.32
C GLY A 115 10.21 -11.21 -3.59
N VAL A 116 10.01 -12.21 -4.45
CA VAL A 116 8.70 -12.72 -4.85
C VAL A 116 8.59 -14.22 -4.61
N TYR A 117 7.37 -14.68 -4.34
CA TYR A 117 7.07 -16.05 -3.90
C TYR A 117 5.84 -16.57 -4.63
N LEU A 118 5.94 -17.78 -5.17
CA LEU A 118 4.78 -18.52 -5.64
C LEU A 118 4.15 -19.21 -4.42
N ILE A 119 2.93 -18.84 -4.08
CA ILE A 119 2.23 -19.39 -2.93
C ILE A 119 0.87 -19.95 -3.31
N THR A 120 0.40 -20.96 -2.58
CA THR A 120 -1.04 -21.19 -2.42
C THR A 120 -1.50 -20.41 -1.19
N PRO A 121 -2.36 -19.39 -1.36
CA PRO A 121 -2.88 -18.63 -0.23
C PRO A 121 -3.84 -19.50 0.60
N PRO A 122 -3.96 -19.26 1.91
CA PRO A 122 -4.93 -19.96 2.74
C PRO A 122 -6.36 -19.55 2.39
N VAL A 123 -7.32 -20.36 2.81
CA VAL A 123 -8.74 -19.97 2.80
C VAL A 123 -8.93 -18.79 3.74
N TRP A 124 -9.74 -17.83 3.32
CA TRP A 124 -10.07 -16.64 4.11
C TRP A 124 -11.56 -16.65 4.48
N GLU A 125 -11.84 -16.90 5.75
CA GLU A 125 -13.23 -17.08 6.25
C GLU A 125 -13.82 -15.80 6.85
N HIS A 126 -13.08 -14.69 6.82
CA HIS A 126 -13.45 -13.44 7.50
C HIS A 126 -13.95 -12.35 6.54
N GLU A 127 -14.37 -12.69 5.32
CA GLU A 127 -14.79 -11.72 4.29
C GLU A 127 -15.98 -10.84 4.70
N ASP A 128 -16.79 -11.29 5.65
CA ASP A 128 -17.92 -10.54 6.18
C ASP A 128 -17.50 -9.40 7.11
N VAL A 129 -16.28 -9.45 7.66
CA VAL A 129 -15.82 -8.49 8.67
C VAL A 129 -14.51 -7.78 8.32
N LEU A 130 -13.66 -8.41 7.52
CA LEU A 130 -12.34 -7.90 7.14
C LEU A 130 -12.04 -8.17 5.66
N PRO A 131 -11.28 -7.28 5.01
CA PRO A 131 -10.81 -7.53 3.64
C PRO A 131 -9.91 -8.77 3.58
N ASN A 132 -9.98 -9.51 2.48
CA ASN A 132 -9.03 -10.59 2.22
C ASN A 132 -7.59 -10.02 2.08
N PRO A 133 -6.58 -10.54 2.80
CA PRO A 133 -5.20 -10.05 2.73
C PRO A 133 -4.55 -10.20 1.36
N ILE A 134 -5.09 -11.03 0.47
CA ILE A 134 -4.67 -11.08 -0.95
C ILE A 134 -5.50 -10.15 -1.85
N GLY A 135 -6.33 -9.26 -1.31
CA GLY A 135 -7.17 -8.36 -2.12
C GLY A 135 -8.30 -9.09 -2.85
N ASN A 136 -8.88 -8.44 -3.86
CA ASN A 136 -10.02 -8.98 -4.61
C ASN A 136 -9.56 -9.88 -5.75
N ARG A 137 -9.41 -11.18 -5.46
CA ARG A 137 -8.99 -12.20 -6.42
C ARG A 137 -10.15 -13.15 -6.71
N ASP A 138 -10.44 -13.36 -8.00
CA ASP A 138 -11.51 -14.26 -8.43
C ASP A 138 -11.00 -15.68 -8.74
N GLU A 139 -9.78 -15.81 -9.27
CA GLU A 139 -9.21 -17.10 -9.67
C GLU A 139 -8.60 -17.86 -8.48
N PRO A 140 -8.95 -19.14 -8.25
CA PRO A 140 -8.30 -19.95 -7.23
C PRO A 140 -6.88 -20.41 -7.64
N GLY A 141 -6.15 -21.00 -6.69
CA GLY A 141 -4.87 -21.68 -6.96
C GLY A 141 -3.61 -20.83 -6.69
N PRO A 142 -2.42 -21.30 -7.11
CA PRO A 142 -1.17 -20.62 -6.83
C PRO A 142 -1.05 -19.25 -7.51
N LEU A 143 -0.36 -18.31 -6.86
CA LEU A 143 -0.06 -16.98 -7.41
C LEU A 143 1.29 -16.45 -6.92
N TRP A 144 1.92 -15.59 -7.73
CA TRP A 144 3.14 -14.89 -7.34
C TRP A 144 2.78 -13.67 -6.50
N VAL A 145 3.25 -13.63 -5.26
CA VAL A 145 3.11 -12.48 -4.35
C VAL A 145 4.48 -11.92 -4.00
N THR A 146 4.50 -10.71 -3.45
CA THR A 146 5.72 -10.05 -2.97
C THR A 146 5.97 -10.32 -1.49
N GLU A 147 7.17 -9.98 -1.02
CA GLU A 147 7.58 -10.07 0.39
C GLU A 147 6.54 -9.46 1.38
N PRO A 148 5.99 -8.25 1.17
CA PRO A 148 5.02 -7.67 2.12
C PRO A 148 3.72 -8.45 2.25
N THR A 149 3.22 -9.01 1.15
CA THR A 149 2.00 -9.84 1.17
C THR A 149 2.26 -11.17 1.87
N LEU A 150 3.39 -11.83 1.58
CA LEU A 150 3.77 -13.06 2.29
C LEU A 150 3.94 -12.82 3.79
N ARG A 151 4.67 -11.76 4.18
CA ARG A 151 4.83 -11.38 5.60
C ARG A 151 3.52 -11.04 6.27
N LEU A 152 2.57 -10.44 5.55
CA LEU A 152 1.23 -10.19 6.06
C LEU A 152 0.55 -11.52 6.37
N LEU A 153 0.43 -12.42 5.39
CA LEU A 153 -0.21 -13.73 5.58
C LEU A 153 0.41 -14.52 6.74
N LEU A 154 1.74 -14.61 6.81
CA LEU A 154 2.45 -15.28 7.91
C LEU A 154 2.19 -14.63 9.28
N ARG A 155 1.97 -13.31 9.32
CA ARG A 155 1.60 -12.60 10.55
C ARG A 155 0.17 -12.97 10.97
N LEU A 156 -0.76 -13.03 10.03
CA LEU A 156 -2.17 -13.35 10.28
C LEU A 156 -2.39 -14.80 10.68
N SER A 157 -1.59 -15.71 10.13
CA SER A 157 -1.56 -17.11 10.53
C SER A 157 -0.83 -17.36 11.84
N GLY A 158 -0.06 -16.37 12.33
CA GLY A 158 0.68 -16.47 13.57
C GLY A 158 -0.25 -16.51 14.80
N PRO A 159 0.23 -17.03 15.94
CA PRO A 159 -0.59 -17.29 17.13
C PRO A 159 -1.23 -16.03 17.74
N LYS A 160 -0.70 -14.83 17.42
CA LYS A 160 -1.28 -13.56 17.87
C LYS A 160 -2.66 -13.30 17.24
N HIS A 161 -2.84 -13.68 15.99
CA HIS A 161 -4.03 -13.34 15.21
C HIS A 161 -4.87 -14.57 14.87
N ALA A 162 -4.22 -15.67 14.46
CA ALA A 162 -4.85 -16.95 14.14
C ALA A 162 -6.07 -16.80 13.19
N LEU A 163 -5.97 -15.90 12.20
CA LEU A 163 -7.07 -15.57 11.27
C LEU A 163 -7.10 -16.44 10.02
N CYS A 164 -6.04 -17.22 9.76
CA CYS A 164 -5.98 -18.14 8.62
C CYS A 164 -4.86 -19.17 8.84
N ASP A 165 -4.85 -20.21 8.01
CA ASP A 165 -3.70 -21.11 7.91
C ASP A 165 -2.47 -20.40 7.34
N PRO A 166 -1.25 -20.91 7.59
CA PRO A 166 -0.06 -20.40 6.91
C PRO A 166 -0.13 -20.67 5.40
N PRO A 167 0.31 -19.72 4.55
CA PRO A 167 0.38 -19.96 3.11
C PRO A 167 1.40 -21.06 2.79
N VAL A 168 1.11 -21.86 1.77
CA VAL A 168 2.06 -22.85 1.24
C VAL A 168 2.99 -22.14 0.26
N ILE A 169 4.30 -22.15 0.53
CA ILE A 169 5.32 -21.57 -0.35
C ILE A 169 5.87 -22.68 -1.24
N HIS A 170 5.76 -22.51 -2.56
CA HIS A 170 6.24 -23.48 -3.55
C HIS A 170 7.65 -23.17 -3.99
N GLU A 171 7.88 -21.92 -4.38
CA GLU A 171 9.16 -21.43 -4.86
C GLU A 171 9.28 -19.91 -4.68
N SER A 172 10.48 -19.39 -4.85
CA SER A 172 10.77 -17.97 -4.67
C SER A 172 11.91 -17.50 -5.56
N TYR A 173 11.90 -16.20 -5.86
CA TYR A 173 13.04 -15.46 -6.38
C TYR A 173 13.39 -14.39 -5.35
N THR A 174 14.49 -14.57 -4.63
CA THR A 174 14.85 -13.70 -3.51
C THR A 174 16.33 -13.37 -3.49
N SER A 175 16.72 -12.28 -2.84
CA SER A 175 18.11 -12.00 -2.47
C SER A 175 18.20 -11.62 -1.00
N GLY A 176 19.42 -11.53 -0.46
CA GLY A 176 19.64 -10.86 0.83
C GLY A 176 18.99 -9.47 0.82
N ALA A 177 18.35 -9.10 1.92
CA ALA A 177 17.49 -7.92 1.98
C ALA A 177 17.70 -7.08 3.24
N THR A 178 17.26 -5.83 3.18
CA THR A 178 17.26 -4.92 4.33
C THR A 178 16.10 -3.94 4.25
N GLU A 179 15.58 -3.55 5.42
CA GLU A 179 14.58 -2.48 5.54
C GLU A 179 15.23 -1.08 5.46
N ASN A 180 16.54 -1.00 5.73
CA ASN A 180 17.24 0.28 5.87
C ASN A 180 17.69 0.89 4.53
N LEU A 181 17.39 0.24 3.40
CA LEU A 181 17.98 0.59 2.11
C LEU A 181 17.59 1.99 1.64
N LEU A 182 16.34 2.38 1.90
CA LEU A 182 15.77 3.68 1.53
C LEU A 182 15.50 4.55 2.76
N GLU A 183 15.97 4.17 3.95
CA GLU A 183 15.54 4.82 5.19
C GLU A 183 15.97 6.29 5.27
N LYS A 184 17.23 6.60 4.94
CA LYS A 184 17.71 8.00 4.91
C LYS A 184 16.97 8.84 3.85
N PHE A 185 16.74 8.28 2.67
CA PHE A 185 15.96 8.91 1.61
C PHE A 185 14.52 9.19 2.06
N ARG A 186 13.88 8.22 2.71
CA ARG A 186 12.53 8.32 3.27
C ARG A 186 12.45 9.39 4.36
N ILE A 187 13.43 9.44 5.27
CA ILE A 187 13.48 10.44 6.35
C ILE A 187 13.59 11.84 5.75
N ALA A 188 14.49 12.08 4.81
CA ALA A 188 14.64 13.39 4.17
C ALA A 188 13.34 13.86 3.48
N LEU A 189 12.66 12.97 2.76
CA LEU A 189 11.35 13.28 2.15
C LEU A 189 10.26 13.52 3.19
N LYS A 190 10.26 12.76 4.29
CA LYS A 190 9.31 12.95 5.39
C LYS A 190 9.52 14.31 6.05
N ASP A 191 10.75 14.66 6.38
CA ASP A 191 11.06 15.90 7.09
C ASP A 191 10.71 17.11 6.21
N ALA A 192 11.07 17.09 4.92
CA ALA A 192 10.68 18.12 3.97
C ALA A 192 9.15 18.24 3.79
N ARG A 193 8.43 17.11 3.86
CA ARG A 193 6.96 17.10 3.80
C ARG A 193 6.34 17.69 5.06
N ASP A 194 6.87 17.34 6.23
CA ASP A 194 6.35 17.81 7.52
C ASP A 194 6.62 19.31 7.70
N GLU A 195 7.78 19.80 7.27
CA GLU A 195 8.11 21.23 7.20
C GLU A 195 7.13 21.98 6.28
N ALA A 196 6.90 21.49 5.06
CA ALA A 196 5.92 22.08 4.14
C ALA A 196 4.50 22.13 4.72
N ILE A 197 4.09 21.12 5.51
CA ILE A 197 2.80 21.12 6.19
C ILE A 197 2.76 22.17 7.30
N ALA A 198 3.82 22.28 8.10
CA ALA A 198 3.90 23.23 9.20
C ALA A 198 3.90 24.69 8.71
N GLU A 199 4.54 24.95 7.56
CA GLU A 199 4.63 26.27 6.96
C GLU A 199 3.44 26.61 6.05
N GLY A 200 2.58 25.63 5.73
CA GLY A 200 1.50 25.81 4.76
C GLY A 200 2.00 26.00 3.32
N ASP A 201 3.19 25.49 2.99
CA ASP A 201 3.77 25.55 1.64
C ASP A 201 3.18 24.45 0.75
N GLU A 202 2.10 24.80 0.06
CA GLU A 202 1.41 23.89 -0.86
C GLU A 202 2.29 23.48 -2.07
N VAL A 203 3.18 24.36 -2.53
CA VAL A 203 4.08 24.08 -3.67
C VAL A 203 5.08 23.01 -3.28
N MET A 204 5.74 23.18 -2.12
CA MET A 204 6.71 22.23 -1.62
C MET A 204 6.04 20.89 -1.26
N LEU A 205 4.83 20.93 -0.68
CA LEU A 205 4.09 19.73 -0.35
C LEU A 205 3.76 18.87 -1.59
N GLU A 206 3.22 19.48 -2.65
CA GLU A 206 2.91 18.77 -3.90
C GLU A 206 4.18 18.33 -4.64
N TYR A 207 5.26 19.12 -4.57
CA TYR A 207 6.55 18.73 -5.12
C TYR A 207 7.13 17.48 -4.45
N VAL A 208 7.23 17.47 -3.11
CA VAL A 208 7.72 16.30 -2.34
C VAL A 208 6.83 15.08 -2.56
N LYS A 209 5.51 15.28 -2.63
CA LYS A 209 4.55 14.22 -3.00
C LYS A 209 4.82 13.64 -4.38
N ALA A 210 5.12 14.48 -5.36
CA ALA A 210 5.50 14.04 -6.69
C ALA A 210 6.84 13.27 -6.68
N MET A 211 7.83 13.68 -5.87
CA MET A 211 9.13 13.00 -5.77
C MET A 211 8.97 11.52 -5.40
N TYR A 212 8.34 11.20 -4.27
CA TYR A 212 8.22 9.80 -3.86
C TYR A 212 7.22 9.01 -4.74
N SER A 213 6.13 9.63 -5.18
CA SER A 213 5.12 8.92 -5.99
C SER A 213 5.66 8.58 -7.38
N LYS A 214 6.41 9.48 -7.99
CA LYS A 214 7.06 9.23 -9.29
C LYS A 214 8.26 8.31 -9.15
N PHE A 215 9.05 8.42 -8.08
CA PHE A 215 10.15 7.49 -7.81
C PHE A 215 9.65 6.03 -7.81
N VAL A 216 8.61 5.73 -7.02
CA VAL A 216 8.01 4.39 -6.95
C VAL A 216 7.41 3.95 -8.28
N SER A 217 6.69 4.82 -8.99
CA SER A 217 6.04 4.43 -10.26
C SER A 217 7.00 4.32 -11.45
N THR A 218 8.21 4.87 -11.35
CA THR A 218 9.17 4.89 -12.47
C THR A 218 10.35 3.94 -12.33
N MET A 219 10.62 3.38 -11.14
CA MET A 219 11.71 2.40 -10.96
C MET A 219 11.45 1.01 -11.59
N GLY A 220 10.25 0.77 -12.13
CA GLY A 220 9.94 -0.44 -12.90
C GLY A 220 10.37 -0.31 -14.36
N GLU A 221 9.45 -0.55 -15.29
CA GLU A 221 9.73 -0.51 -16.74
C GLU A 221 9.60 0.89 -17.38
N SER A 222 9.76 1.97 -16.61
CA SER A 222 9.55 3.32 -17.12
C SER A 222 10.76 3.86 -17.88
N ASN A 223 10.52 4.44 -19.07
CA ASN A 223 11.56 5.15 -19.82
C ASN A 223 12.01 6.47 -19.16
N TYR A 224 11.27 6.95 -18.16
CA TYR A 224 11.55 8.21 -17.47
C TYR A 224 12.65 8.09 -16.41
N ASN A 225 12.87 6.90 -15.84
CA ASN A 225 13.94 6.64 -14.89
C ASN A 225 14.86 5.56 -15.45
N ARG A 226 15.95 6.00 -16.08
CA ARG A 226 16.96 5.10 -16.66
C ARG A 226 18.07 4.73 -15.68
N GLU A 227 18.10 5.41 -14.54
CA GLU A 227 19.15 5.27 -13.52
C GLU A 227 18.85 4.13 -12.54
N LEU A 228 17.59 3.68 -12.46
CA LEU A 228 17.15 2.60 -11.59
C LEU A 228 16.08 1.73 -12.27
N TYR A 229 16.42 0.48 -12.56
CA TYR A 229 15.52 -0.52 -13.14
C TYR A 229 15.35 -1.71 -12.18
N ARG A 230 14.39 -1.57 -11.26
CA ARG A 230 14.03 -2.50 -10.19
C ARG A 230 12.52 -2.74 -10.15
N PRO A 231 11.96 -3.49 -11.12
CA PRO A 231 10.55 -3.86 -11.10
C PRO A 231 10.16 -4.65 -9.84
N ASP A 232 11.08 -5.43 -9.27
CA ASP A 232 10.91 -6.11 -7.99
C ASP A 232 10.67 -5.11 -6.84
N TRP A 233 11.47 -4.04 -6.75
CA TRP A 233 11.27 -2.99 -5.74
C TRP A 233 9.95 -2.27 -5.92
N MET A 234 9.56 -1.95 -7.15
CA MET A 234 8.29 -1.32 -7.45
C MET A 234 7.12 -2.14 -6.90
N HIS A 235 7.06 -3.43 -7.23
CA HIS A 235 6.00 -4.33 -6.76
C HIS A 235 6.02 -4.48 -5.23
N ILE A 236 7.21 -4.61 -4.62
CA ILE A 236 7.35 -4.70 -3.16
C ILE A 236 6.83 -3.44 -2.48
N ILE A 237 7.22 -2.24 -2.92
CA ILE A 237 6.79 -0.98 -2.29
C ILE A 237 5.28 -0.77 -2.46
N ARG A 238 4.71 -1.09 -3.63
CA ARG A 238 3.25 -1.02 -3.83
C ARG A 238 2.50 -1.98 -2.91
N SER A 239 2.95 -3.23 -2.86
CA SER A 239 2.37 -4.24 -1.97
C SER A 239 2.51 -3.87 -0.50
N GLN A 240 3.61 -3.20 -0.11
CA GLN A 240 3.76 -2.68 1.25
C GLN A 240 2.72 -1.60 1.57
N ALA A 241 2.43 -0.68 0.63
CA ALA A 241 1.38 0.32 0.82
C ALA A 241 0.01 -0.35 1.05
N PHE A 242 -0.30 -1.39 0.27
CA PHE A 242 -1.51 -2.20 0.42
C PHE A 242 -1.56 -2.93 1.77
N SER A 243 -0.48 -3.60 2.18
CA SER A 243 -0.39 -4.25 3.49
C SER A 243 -0.54 -3.26 4.65
N ASN A 244 -0.06 -2.01 4.51
CA ASN A 244 -0.20 -0.98 5.54
C ASN A 244 -1.67 -0.58 5.75
N VAL A 245 -2.45 -0.41 4.67
CA VAL A 245 -3.90 -0.15 4.74
C VAL A 245 -4.61 -1.31 5.40
N TRP A 246 -4.28 -2.54 4.97
CA TRP A 246 -4.86 -3.75 5.53
C TRP A 246 -4.62 -3.85 7.05
N LEU A 247 -3.40 -3.57 7.51
CA LEU A 247 -3.06 -3.57 8.94
C LEU A 247 -3.79 -2.47 9.72
N LYS A 248 -4.09 -1.33 9.09
CA LYS A 248 -4.95 -0.30 9.70
C LYS A 248 -6.40 -0.76 9.79
N ALA A 249 -6.92 -1.49 8.80
CA ALA A 249 -8.24 -2.10 8.89
C ALA A 249 -8.31 -3.12 10.03
N LEU A 250 -7.30 -3.98 10.18
CA LEU A 250 -7.21 -4.89 11.32
C LEU A 250 -7.14 -4.14 12.64
N LYS A 251 -6.32 -3.10 12.76
CA LYS A 251 -6.26 -2.26 13.98
C LYS A 251 -7.62 -1.65 14.30
N ALA A 252 -8.31 -1.09 13.31
CA ALA A 252 -9.64 -0.52 13.49
C ALA A 252 -10.62 -1.58 14.04
N HIS A 253 -10.62 -2.77 13.45
CA HIS A 253 -11.43 -3.90 13.88
C HIS A 253 -11.09 -4.34 15.32
N ASP A 254 -9.81 -4.53 15.63
CA ASP A 254 -9.35 -4.99 16.96
C ASP A 254 -9.70 -3.98 18.07
N GLU A 255 -9.76 -2.69 17.75
CA GLU A 255 -10.14 -1.61 18.67
C GLU A 255 -11.67 -1.34 18.68
N GLY A 256 -12.46 -2.21 18.05
CA GLY A 256 -13.93 -2.19 18.10
C GLY A 256 -14.62 -1.29 17.08
N LEU A 257 -13.90 -0.72 16.11
CA LEU A 257 -14.52 -0.05 14.97
C LEU A 257 -15.06 -1.06 13.97
N THR A 258 -16.20 -0.76 13.36
CA THR A 258 -16.68 -1.58 12.24
C THR A 258 -16.02 -1.12 10.95
N VAL A 259 -15.17 -1.96 10.36
CA VAL A 259 -14.57 -1.69 9.05
C VAL A 259 -15.63 -1.88 7.97
N VAL A 260 -15.95 -0.83 7.22
CA VAL A 260 -16.97 -0.84 6.16
C VAL A 260 -16.34 -1.04 4.78
N ARG A 261 -15.18 -0.44 4.55
CA ARG A 261 -14.52 -0.44 3.23
C ARG A 261 -13.03 -0.29 3.38
N ALA A 262 -12.26 -0.97 2.54
CA ALA A 262 -10.83 -0.74 2.38
C ALA A 262 -10.49 -0.75 0.88
N MET A 263 -9.87 0.33 0.40
CA MET A 263 -9.59 0.51 -1.02
C MET A 263 -8.25 1.17 -1.30
N GLY A 264 -7.60 0.69 -2.37
CA GLY A 264 -6.39 1.33 -2.87
C GLY A 264 -5.28 1.36 -1.81
N THR A 265 -4.54 2.47 -1.76
CA THR A 265 -3.37 2.64 -0.89
C THR A 265 -3.65 3.47 0.36
N ASP A 266 -4.82 4.10 0.46
CA ASP A 266 -5.06 5.16 1.44
C ASP A 266 -6.49 5.24 1.98
N GLU A 267 -7.48 4.53 1.41
CA GLU A 267 -8.88 4.73 1.78
C GLU A 267 -9.40 3.63 2.74
N LEU A 268 -9.89 4.05 3.91
CA LEU A 268 -10.46 3.18 4.94
C LEU A 268 -11.76 3.79 5.48
N HIS A 269 -12.88 3.07 5.37
CA HIS A 269 -14.17 3.52 5.88
C HIS A 269 -14.52 2.77 7.15
N VAL A 270 -14.94 3.49 8.18
CA VAL A 270 -15.25 2.93 9.51
C VAL A 270 -16.52 3.51 10.09
N ILE A 271 -17.20 2.72 10.92
CA ILE A 271 -18.24 3.16 11.85
C ILE A 271 -17.68 3.09 13.27
N GLY A 272 -17.96 4.10 14.09
CA GLY A 272 -17.51 4.24 15.46
C GLY A 272 -16.52 5.39 15.66
N ASP A 273 -16.06 5.59 16.90
CA ASP A 273 -15.16 6.69 17.27
C ASP A 273 -13.71 6.40 16.84
N TRP A 274 -13.41 6.69 15.58
CA TRP A 274 -12.11 6.42 14.98
C TRP A 274 -10.96 7.24 15.59
N ARG A 275 -11.25 8.38 16.22
CA ARG A 275 -10.23 9.26 16.82
C ARG A 275 -9.55 8.64 18.03
N ARG A 276 -10.18 7.65 18.67
CA ARG A 276 -9.55 6.84 19.73
C ARG A 276 -8.48 5.89 19.18
N VAL A 277 -8.56 5.55 17.89
CA VAL A 277 -7.69 4.55 17.24
C VAL A 277 -6.59 5.19 16.41
N PHE A 278 -6.90 6.29 15.71
CA PHE A 278 -5.97 6.97 14.83
C PHE A 278 -5.83 8.45 15.19
N PRO A 279 -4.59 8.97 15.27
CA PRO A 279 -4.38 10.40 15.40
C PRO A 279 -4.85 11.12 14.12
N GLU A 280 -5.58 12.21 14.31
CA GLU A 280 -6.05 13.08 13.23
C GLU A 280 -4.96 14.06 12.81
N GLY A 281 -4.76 14.20 11.50
CA GLY A 281 -3.83 15.20 10.97
C GLY A 281 -3.33 14.86 9.57
N ARG A 282 -2.20 15.46 9.19
CA ARG A 282 -1.60 15.36 7.85
C ARG A 282 -0.25 14.65 7.86
N GLY A 283 0.32 14.35 9.02
CA GLY A 283 1.56 13.61 9.19
C GLY A 283 1.46 12.17 8.70
N VAL A 284 2.60 11.53 8.42
CA VAL A 284 2.68 10.20 7.78
C VAL A 284 2.02 9.08 8.61
N SER A 285 1.94 9.21 9.94
CA SER A 285 1.23 8.26 10.82
C SER A 285 -0.25 8.59 11.05
N GLU A 286 -0.66 9.79 10.66
CA GLU A 286 -1.99 10.36 10.92
C GLU A 286 -2.95 10.08 9.76
N VAL A 287 -4.24 10.22 10.04
CA VAL A 287 -5.31 10.11 9.04
C VAL A 287 -6.14 11.38 9.04
N LYS A 288 -6.84 11.66 7.94
CA LYS A 288 -7.78 12.78 7.85
C LYS A 288 -9.14 12.29 7.37
N VAL A 289 -10.20 13.01 7.75
CA VAL A 289 -11.53 12.78 7.20
C VAL A 289 -11.53 13.19 5.73
N LYS A 290 -11.97 12.27 4.88
CA LYS A 290 -12.21 12.50 3.46
C LYS A 290 -13.67 12.85 3.20
N ASP A 291 -14.57 12.13 3.84
CA ASP A 291 -16.01 12.26 3.69
C ASP A 291 -16.75 11.58 4.86
N THR A 292 -18.02 11.92 5.04
CA THR A 292 -18.92 11.27 5.99
C THR A 292 -20.27 11.04 5.33
N TYR A 293 -20.81 9.82 5.46
CA TYR A 293 -22.10 9.46 4.88
C TYR A 293 -22.87 8.49 5.76
N THR A 294 -24.19 8.46 5.58
CA THR A 294 -25.07 7.56 6.31
C THR A 294 -25.27 6.25 5.52
N ALA A 295 -25.23 5.10 6.20
CA ALA A 295 -25.48 3.79 5.59
C ALA A 295 -26.21 2.86 6.55
N GLY A 296 -26.96 1.90 6.00
CA GLY A 296 -27.77 0.94 6.76
C GLY A 296 -29.26 1.08 6.46
N THR A 297 -30.05 0.16 7.01
CA THR A 297 -31.51 0.13 6.88
C THR A 297 -32.12 -0.01 8.25
N ASP A 298 -33.17 0.76 8.53
CA ASP A 298 -33.98 0.57 9.72
C ASP A 298 -34.66 -0.81 9.66
N ALA A 299 -34.52 -1.58 10.74
CA ALA A 299 -35.14 -2.90 10.88
C ALA A 299 -36.69 -2.83 11.03
N THR A 300 -37.30 -1.66 10.86
CA THR A 300 -38.74 -1.43 10.97
C THR A 300 -39.33 -1.01 9.61
N GLY A 301 -39.35 -1.94 8.66
CA GLY A 301 -40.32 -1.89 7.56
C GLY A 301 -41.65 -2.51 8.02
N PRO A 302 -42.82 -1.91 7.76
CA PRO A 302 -44.09 -2.46 8.22
C PRO A 302 -44.33 -3.83 7.57
N ALA A 303 -44.74 -4.79 8.40
CA ALA A 303 -45.22 -6.08 7.94
C ALA A 303 -46.32 -5.84 6.90
N GLN A 304 -46.11 -6.34 5.67
CA GLN A 304 -47.16 -6.39 4.68
C GLN A 304 -48.23 -7.36 5.18
N THR A 305 -49.32 -6.81 5.70
CA THR A 305 -50.55 -7.54 5.94
C THR A 305 -51.01 -8.14 4.61
N PRO A 306 -51.26 -9.45 4.49
CA PRO A 306 -51.90 -9.99 3.31
C PRO A 306 -53.32 -9.42 3.28
N GLY A 307 -53.58 -8.50 2.36
CA GLY A 307 -54.93 -8.00 2.10
C GLY A 307 -55.81 -9.16 1.67
N GLY A 308 -56.80 -9.49 2.51
CA GLY A 308 -57.89 -10.39 2.16
C GLY A 308 -58.69 -9.81 1.00
N GLY A 309 -58.89 -10.62 -0.03
CA GLY A 309 -59.93 -10.40 -1.02
C GLY A 309 -61.20 -11.09 -0.56
N GLU A 310 -62.26 -10.30 -0.35
CA GLU A 310 -63.65 -10.75 -0.39
C GLU A 310 -64.37 -9.96 -1.50
N GLU A 311 -65.17 -10.74 -2.24
CA GLU A 311 -66.19 -10.46 -3.27
C GLU A 311 -65.78 -9.88 -4.64
#